data_AF-A0A1M3NDV1-F1
#
_entry.id   AF-A0A1M3NDV1-F1
#
_cell.length_a   1.000
_cell.length_b   1.000
_cell.length_c   1.000
_cell.angle_alpha   90.00
_cell.angle_beta   90.00
_cell.angle_gamma   90.00
#
_symmetry.space_group_name_H-M   'P 1'
#
loop_
_entity.id
_entity.type
_entity.pdbx_description
1 polymer ?
#
loop_
_entity_poly.entity_id
_entity_poly.type
_entity_poly.pdbx_seq_one_letter_code
_entity_poly.pdbx_strand_id
1 'polypeptide(L)'
;MTRFVEQAIARAGLAPILPARERGDLDAVRSLIASLGEIDLLALGAVADAVRTREGGEVVRVHPTASSDVLWVRDAVNELELLRAVAIARITGPTAARIGVDWGEKGFELAQVALGFGATDLTGPITRKSGLLISEDELKKVKGQGMVAASALRRREIAALIRNAGRSCEFVDEAGAGTSISSSEAEAVHA
;
A
#
# COMPACT_ATOMS: atom_id res chain seq x y z
N MET A 1 -4.83 -0.20 17.54
CA MET A 1 -4.85 1.28 17.40
C MET A 1 -4.52 1.90 18.74
N THR A 2 -3.84 3.04 18.79
CA THR A 2 -3.48 3.69 20.06
C THR A 2 -4.62 4.60 20.54
N ARG A 3 -4.71 4.84 21.84
CA ARG A 3 -5.70 5.75 22.45
C ARG A 3 -5.63 7.16 21.88
N PHE A 4 -4.44 7.62 21.52
CA PHE A 4 -4.23 8.92 20.89
C PHE A 4 -4.93 9.01 19.53
N VAL A 5 -4.79 7.98 18.69
CA VAL A 5 -5.42 7.92 17.36
C VAL A 5 -6.94 7.84 17.49
N GLU A 6 -7.46 7.05 18.43
CA GLU A 6 -8.90 6.97 18.71
C GLU A 6 -9.50 8.33 19.08
N GLN A 7 -8.80 9.10 19.93
CA GLN A 7 -9.23 10.44 20.31
C GLN A 7 -9.19 11.42 19.14
N ALA A 8 -8.17 11.34 18.27
CA ALA A 8 -8.09 12.17 17.07
C ALA A 8 -9.26 11.88 16.10
N ILE A 9 -9.56 10.60 15.87
CA ILE A 9 -10.69 10.15 15.05
C ILE A 9 -12.02 10.67 15.62
N ALA A 10 -12.22 10.57 16.94
CA ALA A 10 -13.42 11.05 17.59
C ALA A 10 -13.58 12.57 17.49
N ARG A 11 -12.50 13.34 17.68
CA ARG A 11 -12.50 14.81 17.53
C ARG A 11 -12.80 15.24 16.10
N ALA A 12 -12.39 14.45 15.10
CA ALA A 12 -12.70 14.68 13.70
C ALA A 12 -14.14 14.26 13.31
N GLY A 13 -14.95 13.76 14.25
CA GLY A 13 -16.31 13.29 13.98
C GLY A 13 -16.39 11.96 13.23
N LEU A 14 -15.27 11.26 13.07
CA LEU A 14 -15.16 10.04 12.27
C LEU A 14 -15.39 8.74 13.07
N ALA A 15 -15.56 8.83 14.39
CA ALA A 15 -15.77 7.66 15.25
C ALA A 15 -16.90 6.70 14.79
N PRO A 16 -18.03 7.17 14.22
CA PRO A 16 -19.11 6.28 13.77
C PRO A 16 -18.75 5.40 12.56
N ILE A 17 -17.69 5.71 11.81
CA ILE A 17 -17.32 4.99 10.58
C ILE A 17 -16.94 3.54 10.87
N LEU A 18 -16.09 3.30 11.87
CA LEU A 18 -15.57 1.96 12.16
C LEU A 18 -16.68 0.96 12.56
N PRO A 19 -17.61 1.31 13.47
CA PRO A 19 -18.75 0.43 13.77
C PRO A 19 -19.70 0.23 12.57
N ALA A 20 -19.90 1.25 11.73
CA ALA A 20 -20.73 1.11 10.53
C ALA A 20 -20.09 0.12 9.52
N ARG A 21 -18.77 0.20 9.34
CA ARG A 21 -17.99 -0.76 8.54
C ARG A 21 -18.10 -2.18 9.07
N GLU A 22 -17.95 -2.38 10.38
CA GLU A 22 -18.08 -3.71 11.01
C GLU A 22 -19.45 -4.35 10.76
N ARG A 23 -20.51 -3.55 10.65
CA ARG A 23 -21.87 -4.03 10.31
C ARG A 23 -22.14 -4.15 8.81
N GLY A 24 -21.19 -3.76 7.95
CA GLY A 24 -21.37 -3.71 6.50
C GLY A 24 -22.29 -2.58 6.01
N ASP A 25 -22.58 -1.58 6.84
CA ASP A 25 -23.48 -0.46 6.52
C ASP A 25 -22.73 0.62 5.73
N LEU A 26 -22.43 0.32 4.46
CA LEU A 26 -21.68 1.22 3.60
C LEU A 26 -22.47 2.47 3.20
N ASP A 27 -23.80 2.41 3.21
CA ASP A 27 -24.65 3.58 2.94
C ASP A 27 -24.57 4.61 4.05
N ALA A 28 -24.58 4.17 5.32
CA ALA A 28 -24.31 5.06 6.45
C ALA A 28 -22.89 5.65 6.37
N VAL A 29 -21.89 4.85 6.03
CA VAL A 29 -20.50 5.35 5.87
C VAL A 29 -20.41 6.41 4.77
N ARG A 30 -21.01 6.17 3.60
CA ARG A 30 -21.05 7.14 2.49
C ARG A 30 -21.76 8.43 2.89
N SER A 31 -22.90 8.31 3.59
CA SER A 31 -23.67 9.47 4.07
C SER A 31 -22.90 10.29 5.10
N LEU A 32 -22.15 9.63 6.00
CA LEU A 32 -21.28 10.29 6.96
C LEU A 32 -20.14 11.04 6.27
N ILE A 33 -19.43 10.38 5.35
CA ILE A 33 -18.34 11.03 4.60
C ILE A 33 -18.85 12.22 3.77
N ALA A 34 -20.01 12.10 3.13
CA ALA A 34 -20.60 13.17 2.33
C ALA A 34 -21.09 14.38 3.18
N SER A 35 -21.47 14.15 4.44
CA SER A 35 -21.94 15.22 5.33
C SER A 35 -20.81 15.95 6.05
N LEU A 36 -19.60 15.37 6.05
CA LEU A 36 -18.42 15.99 6.62
C LEU A 36 -17.74 16.86 5.57
N GLY A 37 -17.70 18.17 5.80
CA GLY A 37 -17.02 19.15 4.93
C GLY A 37 -15.50 18.98 4.94
N GLU A 38 -14.79 19.85 5.64
CA GLU A 38 -13.34 19.70 5.79
C GLU A 38 -13.00 18.69 6.90
N ILE A 39 -12.60 17.49 6.47
CA ILE A 39 -12.07 16.45 7.38
C ILE A 39 -10.55 16.60 7.48
N ASP A 40 -10.04 16.58 8.71
CA ASP A 40 -8.60 16.45 9.00
C ASP A 40 -8.01 15.24 8.27
N LEU A 41 -7.01 15.49 7.44
CA LEU A 41 -6.45 14.48 6.54
C LEU A 41 -5.79 13.34 7.31
N LEU A 42 -5.15 13.62 8.44
CA LEU A 42 -4.48 12.60 9.24
C LEU A 42 -5.48 11.72 9.97
N ALA A 43 -6.58 12.31 10.48
CA ALA A 43 -7.68 11.55 11.06
C ALA A 43 -8.36 10.66 10.00
N LEU A 44 -8.55 11.17 8.79
CA LEU A 44 -9.09 10.41 7.66
C LEU A 44 -8.17 9.22 7.30
N GLY A 45 -6.86 9.48 7.17
CA GLY A 45 -5.87 8.44 6.92
C GLY A 45 -5.85 7.37 8.01
N ALA A 46 -5.94 7.78 9.29
CA ALA A 46 -5.98 6.85 10.41
C ALA A 46 -7.22 5.93 10.39
N VAL A 47 -8.40 6.46 10.03
CA VAL A 47 -9.61 5.62 9.85
C VAL A 47 -9.44 4.66 8.68
N ALA A 48 -8.93 5.14 7.55
CA ALA A 48 -8.71 4.30 6.38
C ALA A 48 -7.70 3.17 6.67
N ASP A 49 -6.62 3.46 7.39
CA ASP A 49 -5.66 2.45 7.81
C ASP A 49 -6.25 1.44 8.81
N ALA A 50 -7.12 1.90 9.72
CA ALA A 50 -7.83 1.01 10.64
C ALA A 50 -8.79 0.07 9.87
N VAL A 51 -9.52 0.59 8.88
CA VAL A 51 -10.36 -0.23 7.97
C VAL A 51 -9.50 -1.24 7.20
N ARG A 52 -8.40 -0.78 6.60
CA ARG A 52 -7.45 -1.65 5.87
C ARG A 52 -6.90 -2.75 6.78
N THR A 53 -6.52 -2.43 8.03
CA THR A 53 -6.01 -3.44 8.99
C THR A 53 -7.00 -4.56 9.21
N ARG A 54 -8.28 -4.23 9.37
CA ARG A 54 -9.32 -5.17 9.72
C ARG A 54 -9.74 -6.06 8.55
N GLU A 55 -9.67 -5.53 7.33
CA GLU A 55 -10.27 -6.18 6.17
C GLU A 55 -9.26 -6.62 5.10
N GLY A 56 -8.21 -5.83 4.87
CA GLY A 56 -7.22 -6.07 3.82
C GLY A 56 -5.93 -6.73 4.32
N GLY A 57 -5.71 -6.74 5.63
CA GLY A 57 -4.49 -7.29 6.23
C GLY A 57 -3.22 -6.48 5.89
N GLU A 58 -2.06 -7.02 6.22
CA GLU A 58 -0.76 -6.32 6.15
C GLU A 58 -0.05 -6.41 4.79
N VAL A 59 -0.58 -7.20 3.85
CA VAL A 59 0.05 -7.47 2.56
C VAL A 59 -0.11 -6.28 1.63
N VAL A 60 1.01 -5.80 1.10
CA VAL A 60 1.10 -4.82 0.02
C VAL A 60 1.56 -5.54 -1.23
N ARG A 61 0.77 -5.43 -2.30
CA ARG A 61 1.04 -6.06 -3.59
C ARG A 61 1.68 -5.08 -4.55
N VAL A 62 2.80 -5.48 -5.12
CA VAL A 62 3.56 -4.69 -6.08
C VAL A 62 3.39 -5.29 -7.46
N HIS A 63 2.76 -4.54 -8.36
CA HIS A 63 2.40 -4.99 -9.69
C HIS A 63 3.34 -4.39 -10.75
N PRO A 64 3.77 -5.17 -11.76
CA PRO A 64 4.51 -4.65 -12.90
C PRO A 64 3.66 -3.69 -13.74
N THR A 65 2.36 -3.98 -13.86
CA THR A 65 1.37 -3.16 -14.55
C THR A 65 0.09 -3.07 -13.72
N ALA A 66 -0.66 -1.98 -13.89
CA ALA A 66 -1.94 -1.80 -13.22
C ALA A 66 -2.96 -2.89 -13.58
N SER A 67 -3.32 -3.72 -12.59
CA SER A 67 -4.33 -4.78 -12.75
C SER A 67 -5.77 -4.24 -12.71
N SER A 68 -6.70 -4.86 -13.43
CA SER A 68 -8.10 -4.43 -13.52
C SER A 68 -8.93 -4.69 -12.26
N ASP A 69 -8.45 -5.56 -11.36
CA ASP A 69 -9.11 -5.90 -10.10
C ASP A 69 -8.73 -4.96 -8.94
N VAL A 70 -7.88 -3.97 -9.22
CA VAL A 70 -7.45 -2.94 -8.27
C VAL A 70 -8.05 -1.60 -8.66
N LEU A 71 -8.61 -0.89 -7.68
CA LEU A 71 -9.02 0.50 -7.85
C LEU A 71 -7.79 1.41 -7.79
N TRP A 72 -7.24 1.77 -8.95
CA TRP A 72 -6.10 2.68 -9.06
C TRP A 72 -6.54 4.14 -8.93
N VAL A 73 -6.04 4.85 -7.93
CA VAL A 73 -6.30 6.28 -7.73
C VAL A 73 -5.30 7.10 -8.53
N ARG A 74 -5.75 7.81 -9.57
CA ARG A 74 -4.89 8.53 -10.53
C ARG A 74 -5.23 10.02 -10.66
N ASP A 75 -6.51 10.37 -10.66
CA ASP A 75 -7.01 11.69 -11.02
C ASP A 75 -6.96 12.73 -9.88
N ALA A 76 -5.84 12.79 -9.14
CA ALA A 76 -5.62 13.77 -8.09
C ALA A 76 -4.75 14.93 -8.58
N VAL A 77 -5.19 16.17 -8.33
CA VAL A 77 -4.51 17.40 -8.78
C VAL A 77 -3.20 17.61 -8.01
N ASN A 78 -3.18 17.24 -6.74
CA ASN A 78 -2.02 17.34 -5.86
C ASN A 78 -1.88 16.14 -4.91
N GLU A 79 -0.78 16.11 -4.16
CA GLU A 79 -0.43 15.00 -3.26
C GLU A 79 -1.44 14.81 -2.13
N LEU A 80 -1.96 15.90 -1.55
CA LEU A 80 -2.93 15.82 -0.45
C LEU A 80 -4.29 15.31 -0.92
N GLU A 81 -4.71 15.73 -2.11
CA GLU A 81 -5.90 15.19 -2.77
C GLU A 81 -5.76 13.71 -3.10
N LEU A 82 -4.57 13.26 -3.51
CA LEU A 82 -4.32 11.83 -3.74
C LEU A 82 -4.52 11.04 -2.45
N LEU A 83 -3.90 11.47 -1.36
CA LEU A 83 -4.03 10.81 -0.06
C LEU A 83 -5.48 10.80 0.43
N ARG A 84 -6.21 11.92 0.25
CA ARG A 84 -7.63 12.02 0.57
C ARG A 84 -8.45 11.03 -0.27
N ALA A 85 -8.22 10.96 -1.57
CA ALA A 85 -8.93 10.06 -2.47
C ALA A 85 -8.68 8.59 -2.14
N VAL A 86 -7.43 8.22 -1.82
CA VAL A 86 -7.08 6.86 -1.35
C VAL A 86 -7.84 6.49 -0.08
N ALA A 87 -7.86 7.39 0.92
CA ALA A 87 -8.56 7.13 2.16
C ALA A 87 -10.08 7.07 2.00
N ILE A 88 -10.67 7.96 1.21
CA ILE A 88 -12.11 7.91 0.90
C ILE A 88 -12.45 6.58 0.20
N ALA A 89 -11.70 6.22 -0.84
CA ALA A 89 -11.91 4.97 -1.56
C ALA A 89 -11.87 3.75 -0.62
N ARG A 90 -10.95 3.74 0.35
CA ARG A 90 -10.84 2.67 1.36
C ARG A 90 -12.06 2.63 2.28
N ILE A 91 -12.49 3.79 2.75
CA ILE A 91 -13.58 3.90 3.72
C ILE A 91 -14.93 3.58 3.08
N THR A 92 -15.19 4.07 1.87
CA THR A 92 -16.51 3.97 1.22
C THR A 92 -16.63 2.79 0.26
N GLY A 93 -15.51 2.19 -0.13
CA GLY A 93 -15.46 1.06 -1.06
C GLY A 93 -15.95 -0.26 -0.45
N PRO A 94 -16.09 -1.32 -1.26
CA PRO A 94 -16.43 -2.66 -0.75
C PRO A 94 -15.46 -3.15 0.33
N THR A 95 -15.92 -4.09 1.16
CA THR A 95 -15.07 -4.78 2.14
C THR A 95 -13.87 -5.41 1.45
N ALA A 96 -12.68 -5.20 2.01
CA ALA A 96 -11.42 -5.72 1.46
C ALA A 96 -11.11 -5.30 0.00
N ALA A 97 -11.71 -4.21 -0.50
CA ALA A 97 -11.39 -3.68 -1.83
C ALA A 97 -9.88 -3.45 -2.01
N ARG A 98 -9.33 -3.77 -3.18
CA ARG A 98 -7.92 -3.50 -3.49
C ARG A 98 -7.77 -2.06 -3.97
N ILE A 99 -6.91 -1.29 -3.33
CA ILE A 99 -6.73 0.14 -3.64
C ILE A 99 -5.28 0.39 -3.99
N GLY A 100 -5.09 0.95 -5.18
CA GLY A 100 -3.82 1.06 -5.85
C GLY A 100 -3.33 2.49 -6.00
N VAL A 101 -2.01 2.68 -5.90
CA VAL A 101 -1.32 3.93 -6.28
C VAL A 101 -0.20 3.62 -7.26
N ASP A 102 -0.09 4.43 -8.31
CA ASP A 102 1.02 4.38 -9.27
C ASP A 102 2.14 5.33 -8.84
N TRP A 103 3.31 4.79 -8.48
CA TRP A 103 4.47 5.60 -8.12
C TRP A 103 5.23 6.12 -9.33
N GLY A 104 5.00 5.60 -10.53
CA GLY A 104 5.62 6.08 -11.76
C GLY A 104 5.23 7.52 -12.07
N GLU A 105 4.00 7.90 -11.75
CA GLU A 105 3.50 9.26 -11.91
C GLU A 105 3.75 10.15 -10.69
N LYS A 106 3.67 9.57 -9.48
CA LYS A 106 3.56 10.33 -8.22
C LYS A 106 4.79 10.24 -7.31
N GLY A 107 5.78 9.43 -7.67
CA GLY A 107 6.96 9.17 -6.84
C GLY A 107 6.73 8.06 -5.80
N PHE A 108 7.80 7.39 -5.41
CA PHE A 108 7.72 6.24 -4.50
C PHE A 108 7.44 6.65 -3.07
N GLU A 109 7.95 7.81 -2.63
CA GLU A 109 7.75 8.36 -1.30
C GLU A 109 6.26 8.60 -1.02
N LEU A 110 5.54 9.22 -1.97
CA LEU A 110 4.11 9.44 -1.84
C LEU A 110 3.32 8.13 -1.85
N ALA A 111 3.72 7.17 -2.68
CA ALA A 111 3.14 5.83 -2.67
C ALA A 111 3.32 5.12 -1.31
N GLN A 112 4.47 5.29 -0.65
CA GLN A 112 4.68 4.79 0.71
C GLN A 112 3.77 5.47 1.74
N VAL A 113 3.60 6.80 1.66
CA VAL A 113 2.67 7.52 2.53
C VAL A 113 1.23 7.04 2.32
N ALA A 114 0.83 6.78 1.07
CA ALA A 114 -0.51 6.29 0.74
C ALA A 114 -0.84 4.92 1.37
N LEU A 115 0.15 4.09 1.71
CA LEU A 115 -0.07 2.86 2.48
C LEU A 115 -0.63 3.12 3.89
N GLY A 116 -0.29 4.27 4.48
CA GLY A 116 -0.88 4.76 5.73
C GLY A 116 -2.28 5.38 5.56
N PHE A 117 -2.73 5.54 4.32
CA PHE A 117 -4.07 6.03 3.95
C PHE A 117 -4.96 4.91 3.42
N GLY A 118 -4.51 3.65 3.48
CA GLY A 118 -5.32 2.47 3.14
C GLY A 118 -5.07 1.88 1.76
N ALA A 119 -4.05 2.33 1.02
CA ALA A 119 -3.59 1.63 -0.17
C ALA A 119 -3.03 0.24 0.20
N THR A 120 -3.28 -0.73 -0.67
CA THR A 120 -2.84 -2.13 -0.54
C THR A 120 -2.05 -2.60 -1.76
N ASP A 121 -2.05 -1.79 -2.82
CA ASP A 121 -1.50 -2.15 -4.11
C ASP A 121 -0.67 -0.98 -4.63
N LEU A 122 0.49 -1.30 -5.19
CA LEU A 122 1.41 -0.34 -5.76
C LEU A 122 1.81 -0.80 -7.16
N THR A 123 1.96 0.13 -8.09
CA THR A 123 2.53 -0.16 -9.42
C THR A 123 3.45 0.98 -9.84
N GLY A 124 4.31 0.70 -10.81
CA GLY A 124 5.21 1.68 -11.39
C GLY A 124 6.49 1.05 -11.91
N PRO A 125 7.29 1.81 -12.66
CA PRO A 125 8.50 1.29 -13.29
C PRO A 125 9.57 0.99 -12.23
N ILE A 126 10.26 -0.15 -12.40
CA ILE A 126 11.46 -0.48 -11.63
C ILE A 126 12.65 0.21 -12.29
N THR A 127 13.06 1.34 -11.70
CA THR A 127 14.14 2.19 -12.22
C THR A 127 15.40 2.12 -11.37
N ARG A 128 16.53 2.51 -11.97
CA ARG A 128 17.78 2.83 -11.27
C ARG A 128 17.60 4.09 -10.44
N LYS A 129 18.56 4.38 -9.55
CA LYS A 129 18.63 5.67 -8.82
C LYS A 129 18.64 6.89 -9.75
N SER A 130 19.07 6.73 -11.00
CA SER A 130 19.06 7.77 -12.02
C SER A 130 17.69 7.97 -12.70
N GLY A 131 16.67 7.18 -12.34
CA GLY A 131 15.34 7.20 -12.97
C GLY A 131 15.23 6.40 -14.27
N LEU A 132 16.34 5.84 -14.78
CA LEU A 132 16.33 5.02 -16.00
C LEU A 132 15.78 3.62 -15.74
N LEU A 133 15.05 3.06 -16.70
CA LEU A 133 14.58 1.69 -16.65
C LEU A 133 15.75 0.70 -16.54
N ILE A 134 15.58 -0.31 -15.72
CA ILE A 134 16.53 -1.43 -15.61
C ILE A 134 16.17 -2.44 -16.71
N SER A 135 17.14 -2.79 -17.56
CA SER A 135 16.95 -3.86 -18.55
C SER A 135 16.86 -5.22 -17.84
N GLU A 136 16.07 -6.15 -18.39
CA GLU A 136 15.86 -7.48 -17.79
C GLU A 136 17.17 -8.26 -17.57
N ASP A 137 18.13 -8.13 -18.51
CA ASP A 137 19.43 -8.82 -18.47
C ASP A 137 20.52 -8.03 -17.73
N GLU A 138 20.18 -6.89 -17.12
CA GLU A 138 21.18 -6.06 -16.46
C GLU A 138 21.68 -6.72 -15.17
N LEU A 139 22.96 -7.08 -15.15
CA LEU A 139 23.63 -7.66 -13.99
C LEU A 139 24.48 -6.62 -13.24
N LYS A 140 24.45 -6.71 -11.91
CA LYS A 140 25.27 -5.89 -11.01
C LYS A 140 26.10 -6.79 -10.10
N LYS A 141 27.40 -6.52 -10.03
CA LYS A 141 28.31 -7.21 -9.11
C LYS A 141 28.05 -6.77 -7.67
N VAL A 142 27.74 -7.71 -6.79
CA VAL A 142 27.49 -7.51 -5.37
C VAL A 142 28.53 -8.27 -4.57
N LYS A 143 29.18 -7.59 -3.61
CA LYS A 143 30.18 -8.21 -2.73
C LYS A 143 29.54 -9.37 -1.96
N GLY A 144 30.14 -10.56 -2.09
CA GLY A 144 29.66 -11.78 -1.42
C GLY A 144 28.48 -12.51 -2.10
N GLN A 145 27.88 -11.95 -3.15
CA GLN A 145 26.76 -12.59 -3.90
C GLN A 145 27.06 -12.77 -5.40
N GLY A 146 28.21 -12.31 -5.88
CA GLY A 146 28.57 -12.44 -7.30
C GLY A 146 27.78 -11.49 -8.20
N MET A 147 27.37 -11.96 -9.38
CA MET A 147 26.55 -11.19 -10.32
C MET A 147 25.08 -11.42 -10.03
N VAL A 148 24.33 -10.35 -9.80
CA VAL A 148 22.89 -10.42 -9.51
C VAL A 148 22.11 -9.48 -10.42
N ALA A 149 20.92 -9.90 -10.86
CA ALA A 149 20.04 -9.04 -11.64
C ALA A 149 19.75 -7.72 -10.88
N ALA A 150 19.94 -6.60 -11.56
CA ALA A 150 19.71 -5.27 -11.01
C ALA A 150 18.23 -5.07 -10.63
N SER A 151 17.31 -5.67 -11.39
CA SER A 151 15.87 -5.69 -11.09
C SER A 151 15.57 -6.41 -9.77
N ALA A 152 16.20 -7.57 -9.53
CA ALA A 152 16.06 -8.33 -8.28
C ALA A 152 16.63 -7.58 -7.06
N LEU A 153 17.70 -6.81 -7.23
CA LEU A 153 18.21 -5.92 -6.19
C LEU A 153 17.21 -4.81 -5.87
N ARG A 154 16.62 -4.18 -6.89
CA ARG A 154 15.65 -3.11 -6.69
C ARG A 154 14.34 -3.60 -6.08
N ARG A 155 13.86 -4.79 -6.47
CA ARG A 155 12.73 -5.48 -5.82
C ARG A 155 13.01 -5.71 -4.32
N ARG A 156 14.22 -6.16 -3.96
CA ARG A 156 14.62 -6.31 -2.55
C ARG A 156 14.60 -5.00 -1.77
N GLU A 157 15.05 -3.90 -2.39
CA GLU A 157 15.00 -2.56 -1.78
C GLU A 157 13.56 -2.09 -1.54
N ILE A 158 12.68 -2.22 -2.54
CA ILE A 158 11.25 -1.88 -2.43
C ILE A 158 10.59 -2.69 -1.30
N ALA A 159 10.82 -4.00 -1.27
CA ALA A 159 10.29 -4.86 -0.22
C ALA A 159 10.80 -4.48 1.17
N ALA A 160 12.07 -4.09 1.30
CA ALA A 160 12.63 -3.63 2.57
C ALA A 160 11.98 -2.32 3.04
N LEU A 161 11.73 -1.39 2.12
CA LEU A 161 11.04 -0.14 2.42
C LEU A 161 9.60 -0.35 2.89
N ILE A 162 8.88 -1.27 2.24
CA ILE A 162 7.52 -1.67 2.65
C ILE A 162 7.54 -2.35 4.03
N ARG A 163 8.50 -3.25 4.28
CA ARG A 163 8.67 -3.89 5.60
C ARG A 163 8.98 -2.90 6.71
N ASN A 164 9.81 -1.89 6.44
CA ASN A 164 10.11 -0.84 7.42
C ASN A 164 8.87 0.01 7.77
N ALA A 165 7.87 0.04 6.91
CA ALA A 165 6.55 0.63 7.20
C ALA A 165 5.60 -0.33 7.95
N GLY A 166 6.08 -1.49 8.40
CA GLY A 166 5.29 -2.49 9.13
C GLY A 166 4.35 -3.31 8.25
N ARG A 167 4.73 -3.55 6.99
CA ARG A 167 3.92 -4.28 5.99
C ARG A 167 4.67 -5.47 5.41
N SER A 168 3.95 -6.46 4.90
CA SER A 168 4.54 -7.51 4.06
C SER A 168 4.45 -7.11 2.59
N CYS A 169 5.46 -7.46 1.79
CA CYS A 169 5.53 -7.12 0.37
C CYS A 169 5.39 -8.40 -0.46
N GLU A 170 4.43 -8.42 -1.37
CA GLU A 170 4.21 -9.48 -2.35
C GLU A 170 4.38 -8.89 -3.75
N PHE A 171 5.31 -9.41 -4.55
CA PHE A 171 5.38 -9.03 -5.97
C PHE A 171 4.40 -9.91 -6.73
N VAL A 172 3.46 -9.29 -7.43
CA VAL A 172 2.54 -9.98 -8.32
C VAL A 172 3.30 -10.16 -9.62
N ASP A 173 3.84 -11.35 -9.87
CA ASP A 173 4.47 -11.63 -11.15
C ASP A 173 3.38 -11.67 -12.25
N GLU A 174 3.73 -11.25 -13.46
CA GLU A 174 2.84 -11.22 -14.64
C GLU A 174 2.37 -12.62 -15.10
N ALA A 175 2.79 -13.67 -14.40
CA ALA A 175 2.33 -15.03 -14.60
C ALA A 175 1.55 -15.49 -13.38
N GLY A 176 0.26 -15.81 -13.57
CA GLY A 176 -0.47 -16.61 -12.60
C GLY A 176 0.22 -17.95 -12.40
N ALA A 177 1.09 -18.04 -11.38
CA ALA A 177 1.54 -19.27 -10.76
C ALA A 177 2.29 -18.88 -9.48
N GLY A 178 1.70 -19.20 -8.33
CA GLY A 178 2.25 -18.87 -7.03
C GLY A 178 3.70 -19.33 -6.88
N THR A 179 4.55 -18.41 -6.46
CA THR A 179 5.76 -18.76 -5.73
C THR A 179 5.82 -17.89 -4.49
N SER A 180 5.14 -18.34 -3.44
CA SER A 180 5.39 -17.87 -2.09
C SER A 180 6.84 -18.15 -1.76
N ILE A 181 7.69 -17.12 -1.73
CA ILE A 181 9.04 -17.26 -1.18
C ILE A 181 8.89 -17.38 0.34
N SER A 182 8.71 -18.62 0.80
CA SER A 182 8.83 -19.02 2.18
C SER A 182 10.30 -18.88 2.59
N SER A 183 10.59 -17.96 3.50
CA SER A 183 11.85 -17.91 4.22
C SER A 183 11.93 -19.09 5.18
N SER A 184 12.42 -20.23 4.71
CA SER A 184 12.74 -21.38 5.56
C SER A 184 13.98 -22.08 5.01
N GLU A 185 15.15 -21.56 5.35
CA GLU A 185 16.40 -22.34 5.41
C GLU A 185 17.31 -21.69 6.47
N ALA A 186 17.03 -22.05 7.72
CA ALA A 186 17.96 -21.90 8.82
C ALA A 186 17.78 -23.12 9.72
N GLU A 187 18.33 -24.27 9.32
CA GLU A 187 18.76 -25.26 10.30
C GLU A 187 19.86 -26.19 9.77
N ALA A 188 20.88 -26.33 10.62
CA ALA A 188 21.91 -27.37 10.67
C ALA A 188 23.03 -27.36 9.61
N VAL A 189 24.27 -27.08 10.07
CA VAL A 189 25.38 -28.06 10.14
C VAL A 189 26.56 -27.40 10.88
N HIS A 190 26.92 -28.01 12.02
CA HIS A 190 28.24 -28.15 12.67
C HIS A 190 27.91 -28.52 14.13
N ALA A 191 27.83 -29.80 14.51
CA ALA A 191 28.91 -30.79 14.61
C ALA A 191 30.10 -30.26 15.42
#